data_AF-A0A954YFH3-F1
#
_entry.id   AF-A0A954YFH3-F1
#
_cell.length_a   1.000
_cell.length_b   1.000
_cell.length_c   1.000
_cell.angle_alpha   90.00
_cell.angle_beta   90.00
_cell.angle_gamma   90.00
#
_symmetry.space_group_name_H-M   'P 1'
#
loop_
_entity.id
_entity.type
_entity.pdbx_description
1 polymer ?
#
loop_
_entity_poly.entity_id
_entity_poly.type
_entity_poly.pdbx_seq_one_letter_code
_entity_poly.pdbx_strand_id
1 'polypeptide(L)'
;MLKTTFARCALAAAALFAGVSKAQIIDEDFDSVTETGGGAVLIGSGFNAVDSWDDGIAFDRAFAGTFGNFNTAGINARGVATGGVAGSGAGLIEITGGAFDILNISFAGVSGTGGGVFLAGDPNAPDTFGFTTNWDTGVGAEGAFGGTFGGATLLGSMSAQGVVGGGMSGDGAASLDVDDVDISSGNWFAGLQFTIGAFPGANPLLNPGFDDGGGSLASWSTFGNAYAVNDTSTPALTGTHVLKMFGTFTGSFGVSGAFQDLNASAGQEWTIDCFSAHDADDSITGSMNSIVMKIEFYDGGAGL
;
A
#
# COMPACT_ATOMS: atom_id res chain seq x y z
N MET A 1 -6.32 32.13 -9.41
CA MET A 1 -6.57 32.39 -7.97
C MET A 1 -7.87 31.69 -7.62
N LEU A 2 -7.80 30.38 -7.36
CA LEU A 2 -8.96 29.52 -7.12
C LEU A 2 -8.83 28.96 -5.69
N LYS A 3 -9.92 29.09 -4.93
CA LYS A 3 -10.06 28.62 -3.55
C LYS A 3 -10.04 27.08 -3.50
N THR A 4 -9.38 26.53 -2.50
CA THR A 4 -9.84 25.30 -1.84
C THR A 4 -9.55 25.39 -0.35
N THR A 5 -10.50 24.90 0.43
CA THR A 5 -10.70 25.11 1.86
C THR A 5 -10.90 23.74 2.52
N PHE A 6 -10.19 23.54 3.64
CA PHE A 6 -10.27 22.55 4.75
C PHE A 6 -10.88 21.14 4.60
N ALA A 7 -10.32 20.19 5.35
CA ALA A 7 -11.09 19.40 6.32
C ALA A 7 -10.24 18.96 7.53
N ARG A 8 -10.83 19.06 8.73
CA ARG A 8 -10.40 18.40 9.98
C ARG A 8 -11.34 17.22 10.19
N CYS A 9 -10.83 16.07 10.59
CA CYS A 9 -11.66 15.00 11.16
C CYS A 9 -11.00 14.49 12.45
N ALA A 10 -11.72 14.65 13.56
CA ALA A 10 -11.52 13.88 14.78
C ALA A 10 -12.92 13.42 15.18
N LEU A 11 -13.15 12.10 15.19
CA LEU A 11 -14.31 11.50 15.83
C LEU A 11 -13.79 10.57 16.93
N ALA A 12 -13.79 11.07 18.16
CA ALA A 12 -13.70 10.26 19.35
C ALA A 12 -15.07 10.26 20.01
N ALA A 13 -15.83 9.18 19.84
CA ALA A 13 -17.02 8.90 20.63
C ALA A 13 -16.68 7.77 21.61
N ALA A 14 -16.20 8.13 22.80
CA ALA A 14 -16.19 7.22 23.94
C ALA A 14 -17.45 7.52 24.77
N ALA A 15 -18.40 6.59 24.78
CA ALA A 15 -19.53 6.64 25.68
C ALA A 15 -19.55 5.37 26.53
N LEU A 16 -19.21 5.51 27.81
CA LEU A 16 -19.36 4.45 28.80
C LEU A 16 -20.78 4.55 29.38
N PHE A 17 -21.66 3.64 28.99
CA PHE A 17 -23.01 3.52 29.55
C PHE A 17 -23.11 2.25 30.40
N ALA A 18 -23.06 2.40 31.72
CA ALA A 18 -23.50 1.37 32.65
C ALA A 18 -25.01 1.54 32.86
N GLY A 19 -25.82 0.58 32.37
CA GLY A 19 -27.22 0.44 32.80
C GLY A 19 -28.34 0.74 31.80
N VAL A 20 -28.10 0.65 30.49
CA VAL A 20 -29.19 0.63 29.48
C VAL A 20 -29.16 -0.70 28.71
N SER A 21 -30.31 -1.38 28.64
CA SER A 21 -30.47 -2.69 27.99
C SER A 21 -30.48 -2.62 26.46
N LYS A 22 -30.30 -1.44 25.87
CA LYS A 22 -30.11 -1.22 24.44
C LYS A 22 -29.15 -0.05 24.24
N ALA A 23 -27.95 -0.33 23.74
CA ALA A 23 -27.05 0.69 23.22
C ALA A 23 -27.27 0.77 21.71
N GLN A 24 -28.20 1.62 21.30
CA GLN A 24 -28.43 1.94 19.90
C GLN A 24 -27.77 3.29 19.65
N ILE A 25 -26.58 3.28 19.06
CA ILE A 25 -25.73 4.47 18.84
C ILE A 25 -26.18 5.23 17.57
N ILE A 26 -27.11 4.68 16.79
CA ILE A 26 -27.72 5.28 15.61
C ILE A 26 -29.24 5.12 15.76
N ASP A 27 -29.99 6.22 15.88
CA ASP A 27 -31.47 6.26 15.97
C ASP A 27 -32.10 5.98 14.59
N GLU A 28 -31.68 4.87 13.97
CA GLU A 28 -32.31 4.31 12.78
C GLU A 28 -33.15 3.11 13.22
N ASP A 29 -34.46 3.21 12.98
CA ASP A 29 -35.41 2.12 13.21
C ASP A 29 -35.27 1.11 12.08
N PHE A 30 -34.57 0.01 12.35
CA PHE A 30 -34.44 -1.11 11.41
C PHE A 30 -35.59 -2.11 11.51
N ASP A 31 -36.61 -1.86 12.34
CA ASP A 31 -37.78 -2.75 12.46
C ASP A 31 -38.72 -2.62 11.24
N SER A 32 -38.52 -1.60 10.39
CA SER A 32 -39.24 -1.38 9.13
C SER A 32 -38.45 -1.79 7.88
N VAL A 33 -37.25 -2.35 8.02
CA VAL A 33 -36.46 -2.87 6.89
C VAL A 33 -37.29 -3.88 6.11
N THR A 34 -37.42 -3.67 4.81
CA THR A 34 -38.03 -4.66 3.94
C THR A 34 -36.96 -5.27 3.05
N GLU A 35 -37.06 -6.53 2.66
CA GLU A 35 -36.17 -7.11 1.63
C GLU A 35 -36.50 -6.58 0.21
N THR A 36 -37.19 -5.43 0.14
CA THR A 36 -37.63 -4.73 -1.06
C THR A 36 -36.95 -3.36 -1.07
N GLY A 37 -36.20 -3.10 -2.13
CA GLY A 37 -35.24 -2.01 -2.19
C GLY A 37 -33.83 -2.56 -2.43
N GLY A 38 -32.86 -1.66 -2.44
CA GLY A 38 -31.47 -1.95 -2.72
C GLY A 38 -31.06 -1.62 -4.14
N GLY A 39 -29.75 -1.43 -4.32
CA GLY A 39 -29.21 -1.11 -5.63
C GLY A 39 -27.71 -0.93 -5.62
N ALA A 40 -27.16 -0.77 -6.82
CA ALA A 40 -25.75 -0.46 -7.00
C ALA A 40 -25.45 0.92 -6.41
N VAL A 41 -24.65 0.92 -5.34
CA VAL A 41 -24.06 2.12 -4.78
C VAL A 41 -22.91 2.58 -5.67
N LEU A 42 -22.09 1.65 -6.17
CA LEU A 42 -20.97 1.94 -7.08
C LEU A 42 -20.76 0.80 -8.07
N ILE A 43 -20.47 1.12 -9.33
CA ILE A 43 -19.98 0.19 -10.35
C ILE A 43 -18.62 0.72 -10.84
N GLY A 44 -17.57 -0.11 -10.77
CA GLY A 44 -16.22 0.29 -11.17
C GLY A 44 -15.42 0.93 -10.01
N SER A 45 -14.80 2.08 -10.29
CA SER A 45 -13.92 2.80 -9.36
C SER A 45 -14.44 4.19 -9.02
N GLY A 46 -13.90 4.79 -7.94
CA GLY A 46 -14.24 6.14 -7.50
C GLY A 46 -15.07 6.14 -6.22
N PHE A 47 -15.87 7.18 -6.02
CA PHE A 47 -16.73 7.33 -4.85
C PHE A 47 -18.15 7.69 -5.30
N ASN A 48 -19.15 7.06 -4.71
CA ASN A 48 -20.54 7.42 -4.92
C ASN A 48 -21.35 7.28 -3.63
N ALA A 49 -22.43 8.04 -3.55
CA ALA A 49 -23.40 7.96 -2.48
C ALA A 49 -24.80 7.89 -3.08
N VAL A 50 -25.65 7.05 -2.50
CA VAL A 50 -27.06 6.94 -2.85
C VAL A 50 -27.89 7.21 -1.60
N ASP A 51 -28.85 8.12 -1.75
CA ASP A 51 -29.94 8.33 -0.81
C ASP A 51 -31.03 7.29 -1.10
N SER A 52 -31.71 6.79 -0.06
CA SER A 52 -32.84 5.84 -0.22
C SER A 52 -32.44 4.54 -0.91
N TRP A 53 -31.45 3.87 -0.33
CA TRP A 53 -31.07 2.54 -0.80
C TRP A 53 -32.06 1.46 -0.33
N ASP A 54 -32.85 1.68 0.72
CA ASP A 54 -33.93 0.80 1.18
C ASP A 54 -35.28 1.52 1.12
N ASP A 55 -36.32 0.87 0.59
CA ASP A 55 -37.66 1.48 0.51
C ASP A 55 -38.37 1.51 1.90
N GLY A 56 -37.85 0.77 2.89
CA GLY A 56 -38.41 0.63 4.23
C GLY A 56 -37.79 1.53 5.29
N ILE A 57 -36.68 2.21 5.00
CA ILE A 57 -35.98 3.10 5.94
C ILE A 57 -36.06 4.53 5.41
N ALA A 58 -36.50 5.48 6.25
CA ALA A 58 -36.49 6.89 5.87
C ALA A 58 -35.11 7.51 6.13
N PHE A 59 -34.60 8.28 5.15
CA PHE A 59 -33.35 9.05 5.24
C PHE A 59 -32.05 8.24 5.32
N ASP A 60 -32.09 6.99 4.89
CA ASP A 60 -30.93 6.13 4.75
C ASP A 60 -29.99 6.62 3.63
N ARG A 61 -28.69 6.57 3.94
CA ARG A 61 -27.63 6.88 2.98
C ARG A 61 -26.61 5.76 2.96
N ALA A 62 -26.33 5.23 1.77
CA ALA A 62 -25.19 4.36 1.56
C ALA A 62 -24.11 5.14 0.81
N PHE A 63 -22.88 5.03 1.27
CA PHE A 63 -21.71 5.53 0.55
C PHE A 63 -20.78 4.35 0.29
N ALA A 64 -20.18 4.33 -0.89
CA ALA A 64 -19.16 3.36 -1.23
C ALA A 64 -18.10 4.01 -2.10
N GLY A 65 -16.87 3.58 -1.92
CA GLY A 65 -15.76 4.05 -2.73
C GLY A 65 -14.65 3.02 -2.81
N THR A 66 -13.89 3.11 -3.89
CA THR A 66 -12.60 2.45 -4.01
C THR A 66 -11.49 3.50 -3.92
N PHE A 67 -10.34 3.11 -3.39
CA PHE A 67 -9.14 3.95 -3.37
C PHE A 67 -7.97 3.21 -4.03
N GLY A 68 -7.03 3.99 -4.57
CA GLY A 68 -5.88 3.44 -5.30
C GLY A 68 -6.31 2.58 -6.49
N ASN A 69 -5.73 1.38 -6.60
CA ASN A 69 -5.93 0.46 -7.73
C ASN A 69 -7.01 -0.61 -7.44
N PHE A 70 -7.86 -0.38 -6.46
CA PHE A 70 -8.95 -1.30 -6.16
C PHE A 70 -10.12 -1.06 -7.13
N ASN A 71 -10.51 -2.12 -7.84
CA ASN A 71 -11.69 -2.14 -8.70
C ASN A 71 -12.72 -3.10 -8.11
N THR A 72 -14.00 -2.78 -8.32
CA THR A 72 -15.11 -3.67 -7.94
C THR A 72 -16.02 -3.89 -9.14
N ALA A 73 -16.58 -5.09 -9.27
CA ALA A 73 -17.64 -5.35 -10.23
C ALA A 73 -18.95 -4.65 -9.80
N GLY A 74 -19.14 -4.49 -8.48
CA GLY A 74 -20.19 -3.65 -7.93
C GLY A 74 -20.20 -3.67 -6.41
N ILE A 75 -20.64 -2.56 -5.83
CA ILE A 75 -20.96 -2.42 -4.41
C ILE A 75 -22.46 -2.18 -4.32
N ASN A 76 -23.18 -3.08 -3.68
CA ASN A 76 -24.63 -2.99 -3.50
C ASN A 76 -24.96 -2.80 -2.03
N ALA A 77 -25.97 -2.00 -1.73
CA ALA A 77 -26.59 -1.94 -0.40
C ALA A 77 -27.98 -2.55 -0.47
N ARG A 78 -28.37 -3.35 0.54
CA ARG A 78 -29.74 -3.89 0.68
C ARG A 78 -30.12 -4.14 2.13
N GLY A 79 -31.43 -4.16 2.39
CA GLY A 79 -31.99 -4.45 3.69
C GLY A 79 -32.06 -5.95 3.90
N VAL A 80 -31.81 -6.40 5.12
CA VAL A 80 -31.94 -7.80 5.52
C VAL A 80 -32.83 -7.85 6.75
N ALA A 81 -34.08 -8.28 6.58
CA ALA A 81 -35.11 -8.21 7.61
C ALA A 81 -34.79 -9.02 8.88
N THR A 82 -33.90 -10.00 8.81
CA THR A 82 -33.44 -10.81 9.96
C THR A 82 -31.93 -10.78 10.17
N GLY A 83 -31.24 -9.80 9.59
CA GLY A 83 -29.78 -9.72 9.61
C GLY A 83 -29.20 -9.16 10.91
N GLY A 84 -30.03 -8.58 11.77
CA GLY A 84 -29.64 -7.91 13.01
C GLY A 84 -29.68 -8.80 14.26
N VAL A 85 -29.40 -8.20 15.41
CA VAL A 85 -29.36 -8.89 16.71
C VAL A 85 -30.76 -9.32 17.12
N ALA A 86 -30.91 -10.58 17.53
CA ALA A 86 -32.20 -11.17 17.94
C ALA A 86 -33.28 -11.17 16.83
N GLY A 87 -32.87 -11.17 15.55
CA GLY A 87 -33.77 -11.28 14.41
C GLY A 87 -34.38 -9.96 13.94
N SER A 88 -33.83 -8.81 14.38
CA SER A 88 -34.18 -7.50 13.82
C SER A 88 -33.65 -7.33 12.38
N GLY A 89 -34.11 -6.26 11.71
CA GLY A 89 -33.53 -5.83 10.45
C GLY A 89 -32.07 -5.38 10.58
N ALA A 90 -31.34 -5.39 9.47
CA ALA A 90 -30.00 -4.80 9.31
C ALA A 90 -29.79 -4.31 7.88
N GLY A 91 -28.92 -3.32 7.70
CA GLY A 91 -28.36 -2.98 6.39
C GLY A 91 -27.16 -3.86 6.04
N LEU A 92 -27.08 -4.33 4.80
CA LEU A 92 -25.97 -5.10 4.26
C LEU A 92 -25.34 -4.36 3.09
N ILE A 93 -24.02 -4.16 3.16
CA ILE A 93 -23.21 -3.73 2.01
C ILE A 93 -22.49 -4.97 1.47
N GLU A 94 -22.77 -5.31 0.22
CA GLU A 94 -22.14 -6.43 -0.48
C GLU A 94 -21.21 -5.91 -1.56
N ILE A 95 -19.94 -6.32 -1.49
CA ILE A 95 -18.92 -5.98 -2.48
C ILE A 95 -18.66 -7.22 -3.31
N THR A 96 -18.79 -7.10 -4.63
CA THR A 96 -18.56 -8.21 -5.57
C THR A 96 -17.43 -7.87 -6.54
N GLY A 97 -16.68 -8.90 -6.94
CA GLY A 97 -15.59 -8.76 -7.91
C GLY A 97 -14.50 -7.77 -7.48
N GLY A 98 -14.23 -7.68 -6.17
CA GLY A 98 -13.12 -6.88 -5.66
C GLY A 98 -11.79 -7.42 -6.19
N ALA A 99 -11.08 -6.60 -6.94
CA ALA A 99 -9.77 -6.91 -7.47
C ALA A 99 -8.82 -5.74 -7.20
N PHE A 100 -7.63 -6.05 -6.71
CA PHE A 100 -6.54 -5.10 -6.69
C PHE A 100 -5.76 -5.27 -7.98
N ASP A 101 -5.66 -4.20 -8.77
CA ASP A 101 -4.69 -4.19 -9.85
C ASP A 101 -3.30 -3.96 -9.24
N ILE A 102 -2.60 -5.09 -9.04
CA ILE A 102 -1.25 -5.14 -8.48
C ILE A 102 -0.25 -4.57 -9.49
N LEU A 103 -0.58 -4.57 -10.78
CA LEU A 103 0.23 -4.01 -11.86
C LEU A 103 -0.40 -2.70 -12.33
N ASN A 104 -0.14 -1.57 -11.66
CA ASN A 104 -0.50 -0.25 -12.21
C ASN A 104 0.43 0.17 -13.37
N ILE A 105 0.66 -0.74 -14.31
CA ILE A 105 1.36 -0.48 -15.54
C ILE A 105 0.31 -0.51 -16.62
N SER A 106 0.01 0.67 -17.14
CA SER A 106 -0.88 0.78 -18.29
C SER A 106 -0.15 0.24 -19.52
N PHE A 107 -0.70 -0.83 -20.11
CA PHE A 107 -0.27 -1.31 -21.42
C PHE A 107 -0.95 -0.53 -22.57
N ALA A 108 -1.69 0.55 -22.29
CA ALA A 108 -2.27 1.40 -23.32
C ALA A 108 -1.20 2.13 -24.15
N GLY A 109 0.01 2.29 -23.60
CA GLY A 109 1.17 2.87 -24.27
C GLY A 109 2.01 1.88 -25.08
N VAL A 110 1.69 0.58 -25.05
CA VAL A 110 2.40 -0.45 -25.83
C VAL A 110 2.40 -0.07 -27.29
N SER A 111 3.59 0.00 -27.88
CA SER A 111 3.74 0.33 -29.30
C SER A 111 4.16 -0.87 -30.14
N GLY A 112 4.68 -1.92 -29.51
CA GLY A 112 5.35 -3.03 -30.21
C GLY A 112 6.62 -2.63 -30.94
N THR A 113 7.12 -1.42 -30.68
CA THR A 113 8.39 -0.90 -31.19
C THR A 113 9.39 -0.91 -30.05
N GLY A 114 10.63 -1.34 -30.27
CA GLY A 114 11.65 -1.46 -29.21
C GLY A 114 11.82 -2.90 -28.71
N GLY A 115 10.79 -3.73 -28.86
CA GLY A 115 10.83 -5.19 -28.67
C GLY A 115 11.85 -5.89 -29.56
N GLY A 116 12.38 -7.03 -29.08
CA GLY A 116 13.30 -7.85 -29.85
C GLY A 116 14.09 -8.86 -29.01
N VAL A 117 15.07 -9.48 -29.68
CA VAL A 117 15.99 -10.43 -29.06
C VAL A 117 16.87 -9.70 -28.04
N PHE A 118 16.78 -10.11 -26.79
CA PHE A 118 17.65 -9.61 -25.71
C PHE A 118 18.76 -10.60 -25.33
N LEU A 119 18.62 -11.87 -25.75
CA LEU A 119 19.65 -12.88 -25.65
C LEU A 119 19.65 -13.72 -26.92
N ALA A 120 20.70 -13.60 -27.73
CA ALA A 120 20.92 -14.47 -28.87
C ALA A 120 21.69 -15.72 -28.40
N GLY A 121 21.29 -16.89 -28.90
CA GLY A 121 21.94 -18.16 -28.62
C GLY A 121 23.33 -18.29 -29.24
N ASP A 122 24.17 -19.10 -28.61
CA ASP A 122 25.42 -19.61 -29.19
C ASP A 122 25.50 -21.11 -28.90
N PRO A 123 25.49 -21.98 -29.93
CA PRO A 123 25.53 -23.43 -29.76
C PRO A 123 26.79 -23.95 -29.06
N ASN A 124 27.81 -23.11 -28.88
CA ASN A 124 29.05 -23.47 -28.21
C ASN A 124 29.17 -22.85 -26.81
N ALA A 125 28.19 -22.06 -26.38
CA ALA A 125 28.17 -21.42 -25.07
C ALA A 125 27.00 -21.96 -24.23
N PRO A 126 27.24 -23.00 -23.41
CA PRO A 126 26.27 -23.37 -22.39
C PRO A 126 26.22 -22.28 -21.32
N ASP A 127 25.15 -22.31 -20.52
CA ASP A 127 24.97 -21.44 -19.35
C ASP A 127 25.02 -19.93 -19.67
N THR A 128 24.28 -19.52 -20.69
CA THR A 128 24.20 -18.13 -21.14
C THR A 128 23.17 -17.35 -20.34
N PHE A 129 23.35 -16.03 -20.21
CA PHE A 129 22.39 -15.14 -19.54
C PHE A 129 22.33 -13.79 -20.23
N GLY A 130 21.12 -13.21 -20.27
CA GLY A 130 20.86 -11.89 -20.82
C GLY A 130 19.82 -11.15 -20.00
N PHE A 131 19.98 -9.83 -19.95
CA PHE A 131 19.04 -8.90 -19.34
C PHE A 131 18.99 -7.63 -20.19
N THR A 132 17.79 -7.15 -20.47
CA THR A 132 17.60 -5.83 -21.08
C THR A 132 16.59 -5.03 -20.28
N THR A 133 16.89 -3.75 -20.04
CA THR A 133 15.91 -2.78 -19.55
C THR A 133 15.11 -2.20 -20.71
N ASN A 134 13.85 -1.83 -20.46
CA ASN A 134 13.01 -1.12 -21.41
C ASN A 134 12.89 -1.87 -22.75
N TRP A 135 12.35 -3.08 -22.69
CA TRP A 135 12.25 -3.95 -23.86
C TRP A 135 11.19 -3.50 -24.86
N ASP A 136 10.21 -2.67 -24.51
CA ASP A 136 9.29 -1.99 -25.44
C ASP A 136 9.50 -0.47 -25.37
N THR A 137 8.98 0.21 -26.38
CA THR A 137 8.79 1.65 -26.35
C THR A 137 7.36 1.93 -25.92
N GLY A 138 7.18 2.74 -24.89
CA GLY A 138 5.86 3.22 -24.45
C GLY A 138 5.30 2.53 -23.21
N VAL A 139 5.98 1.49 -22.71
CA VAL A 139 5.78 0.96 -21.35
C VAL A 139 6.99 1.36 -20.50
N GLY A 140 6.73 2.04 -19.38
CA GLY A 140 7.79 2.50 -18.48
C GLY A 140 8.24 1.41 -17.50
N ALA A 141 9.51 1.49 -17.08
CA ALA A 141 10.06 0.75 -15.94
C ALA A 141 9.95 -0.80 -16.05
N GLU A 142 10.12 -1.30 -17.26
CA GLU A 142 10.11 -2.72 -17.59
C GLU A 142 11.52 -3.29 -17.85
N GLY A 143 11.66 -4.60 -17.76
CA GLY A 143 12.86 -5.36 -18.09
C GLY A 143 12.52 -6.76 -18.57
N ALA A 144 13.42 -7.38 -19.32
CA ALA A 144 13.31 -8.77 -19.75
C ALA A 144 14.62 -9.48 -19.43
N PHE A 145 14.52 -10.74 -18.99
CA PHE A 145 15.67 -11.52 -18.58
C PHE A 145 15.51 -12.98 -18.94
N GLY A 146 16.63 -13.69 -19.03
CA GLY A 146 16.61 -15.12 -19.24
C GLY A 146 18.00 -15.69 -19.43
N GLY A 147 18.07 -17.00 -19.42
CA GLY A 147 19.32 -17.72 -19.56
C GLY A 147 19.16 -19.23 -19.45
N THR A 148 20.26 -19.92 -19.68
CA THR A 148 20.42 -21.35 -19.46
C THR A 148 21.34 -21.60 -18.28
N PHE A 149 21.27 -22.79 -17.67
CA PHE A 149 22.16 -23.21 -16.60
C PHE A 149 22.27 -24.74 -16.54
N GLY A 150 23.34 -25.25 -15.94
CA GLY A 150 23.54 -26.69 -15.75
C GLY A 150 23.95 -27.44 -17.04
N GLY A 151 24.55 -26.74 -18.00
CA GLY A 151 24.98 -27.28 -19.29
C GLY A 151 23.96 -27.12 -20.41
N ALA A 152 22.86 -26.41 -20.19
CA ALA A 152 21.88 -26.13 -21.25
C ALA A 152 22.43 -25.05 -22.19
N THR A 153 22.10 -25.15 -23.47
CA THR A 153 22.61 -24.26 -24.51
C THR A 153 21.44 -23.60 -25.23
N LEU A 154 21.46 -22.28 -25.35
CA LEU A 154 20.50 -21.55 -26.18
C LEU A 154 21.01 -21.60 -27.63
N LEU A 155 20.29 -22.29 -28.52
CA LEU A 155 20.61 -22.38 -29.94
C LEU A 155 19.91 -21.27 -30.73
N GLY A 156 18.68 -20.95 -30.33
CA GLY A 156 17.85 -19.91 -30.93
C GLY A 156 18.03 -18.57 -30.24
N SER A 157 16.98 -18.07 -29.60
CA SER A 157 17.00 -16.76 -28.95
C SER A 157 15.96 -16.62 -27.85
N MET A 158 16.15 -15.65 -26.97
CA MET A 158 15.10 -15.13 -26.10
C MET A 158 14.79 -13.69 -26.49
N SER A 159 13.51 -13.40 -26.69
CA SER A 159 13.03 -12.08 -27.11
C SER A 159 11.82 -11.65 -26.29
N ALA A 160 11.65 -10.34 -26.13
CA ALA A 160 10.50 -9.74 -25.49
C ALA A 160 9.95 -8.61 -26.36
N GLN A 161 8.62 -8.49 -26.47
CA GLN A 161 8.00 -7.47 -27.30
C GLN A 161 6.61 -7.08 -26.83
N GLY A 162 6.20 -5.87 -27.23
CA GLY A 162 4.93 -5.29 -26.88
C GLY A 162 3.92 -5.72 -27.93
N VAL A 163 2.79 -6.25 -27.51
CA VAL A 163 1.74 -6.69 -28.42
C VAL A 163 0.59 -5.72 -28.32
N VAL A 164 0.45 -4.85 -29.33
CA VAL A 164 -0.68 -3.94 -29.45
C VAL A 164 -1.97 -4.76 -29.61
N GLY A 165 -2.95 -4.57 -28.73
CA GLY A 165 -4.22 -5.28 -28.77
C GLY A 165 -4.16 -6.76 -28.39
N GLY A 166 -3.03 -7.23 -27.84
CA GLY A 166 -2.88 -8.62 -27.37
C GLY A 166 -3.45 -8.88 -25.97
N GLY A 167 -3.84 -7.81 -25.26
CA GLY A 167 -4.39 -7.87 -23.91
C GLY A 167 -5.89 -8.12 -23.87
N MET A 168 -6.42 -8.29 -22.65
CA MET A 168 -7.87 -8.36 -22.45
C MET A 168 -8.52 -7.05 -22.90
N SER A 169 -9.72 -7.13 -23.49
CA SER A 169 -10.49 -5.97 -23.98
C SER A 169 -9.81 -5.12 -25.06
N GLY A 170 -8.75 -5.62 -25.70
CA GLY A 170 -8.03 -4.91 -26.77
C GLY A 170 -6.93 -3.97 -26.27
N ASP A 171 -6.56 -4.04 -25.00
CA ASP A 171 -5.38 -3.35 -24.46
C ASP A 171 -4.08 -3.96 -24.99
N GLY A 172 -2.95 -3.28 -24.79
CA GLY A 172 -1.64 -3.86 -25.04
C GLY A 172 -1.33 -5.04 -24.12
N ALA A 173 -0.37 -5.87 -24.53
CA ALA A 173 0.19 -6.95 -23.71
C ALA A 173 1.71 -7.01 -23.86
N ALA A 174 2.35 -7.74 -22.96
CA ALA A 174 3.74 -8.14 -23.12
C ALA A 174 3.83 -9.59 -23.59
N SER A 175 4.75 -9.86 -24.51
CA SER A 175 5.06 -11.21 -24.99
C SER A 175 6.52 -11.52 -24.74
N LEU A 176 6.78 -12.72 -24.24
CA LEU A 176 8.11 -13.30 -24.10
C LEU A 176 8.16 -14.54 -24.99
N ASP A 177 9.17 -14.61 -25.85
CA ASP A 177 9.40 -15.76 -26.73
C ASP A 177 10.78 -16.35 -26.44
N VAL A 178 10.82 -17.68 -26.31
CA VAL A 178 12.02 -18.45 -26.02
C VAL A 178 12.10 -19.57 -27.04
N ASP A 179 13.08 -19.46 -27.92
CA ASP A 179 13.22 -20.33 -29.08
C ASP A 179 14.50 -21.17 -29.01
N ASP A 180 14.35 -22.44 -29.36
CA ASP A 180 15.40 -23.46 -29.53
C ASP A 180 16.44 -23.50 -28.39
N VAL A 181 16.01 -24.01 -27.23
CA VAL A 181 16.90 -24.32 -26.10
C VAL A 181 17.22 -25.82 -26.10
N ASP A 182 18.50 -26.16 -26.22
CA ASP A 182 18.97 -27.52 -25.96
C ASP A 182 19.10 -27.78 -24.46
N ILE A 183 18.25 -28.67 -23.96
CA ILE A 183 18.19 -29.12 -22.56
C ILE A 183 18.76 -30.54 -22.40
N SER A 184 19.58 -31.01 -23.35
CA SER A 184 20.28 -32.30 -23.25
C SER A 184 21.12 -32.41 -21.96
N SER A 185 21.59 -31.29 -21.43
CA SER A 185 21.99 -31.09 -20.05
C SER A 185 21.39 -29.80 -19.50
N GLY A 186 21.11 -29.72 -18.20
CA GLY A 186 20.71 -28.45 -17.55
C GLY A 186 19.25 -28.06 -17.70
N ASN A 187 18.97 -26.76 -17.58
CA ASN A 187 17.65 -26.12 -17.63
C ASN A 187 17.76 -24.67 -18.13
N TRP A 188 16.63 -24.00 -18.30
CA TRP A 188 16.56 -22.58 -18.66
C TRP A 188 15.55 -21.82 -17.80
N PHE A 189 15.65 -20.50 -17.83
CA PHE A 189 14.69 -19.58 -17.24
C PHE A 189 14.55 -18.34 -18.13
N ALA A 190 13.37 -17.73 -18.12
CA ALA A 190 13.15 -16.41 -18.70
C ALA A 190 11.97 -15.74 -18.00
N GLY A 191 11.94 -14.41 -18.05
CA GLY A 191 10.87 -13.65 -17.42
C GLY A 191 10.85 -12.20 -17.85
N LEU A 192 9.70 -11.58 -17.60
CA LEU A 192 9.51 -10.15 -17.69
C LEU A 192 9.51 -9.58 -16.28
N GLN A 193 10.20 -8.46 -16.11
CA GLN A 193 10.25 -7.69 -14.88
C GLN A 193 9.49 -6.39 -15.09
N PHE A 194 8.65 -6.06 -14.12
CA PHE A 194 7.88 -4.84 -14.09
C PHE A 194 8.14 -4.14 -12.76
N THR A 195 8.46 -2.85 -12.80
CA THR A 195 8.53 -2.05 -11.58
C THR A 195 7.12 -1.63 -11.21
N ILE A 196 6.48 -2.43 -10.37
CA ILE A 196 5.30 -1.97 -9.64
C ILE A 196 5.80 -0.95 -8.62
N GLY A 197 5.31 0.29 -8.67
CA GLY A 197 5.67 1.31 -7.70
C GLY A 197 5.39 0.87 -6.25
N ALA A 198 5.70 1.73 -5.27
CA ALA A 198 5.35 1.41 -3.89
C ALA A 198 3.87 1.05 -3.77
N PHE A 199 3.56 -0.08 -3.13
CA PHE A 199 2.17 -0.45 -2.87
C PHE A 199 1.49 0.66 -2.08
N PRO A 200 0.21 0.99 -2.37
CA PRO A 200 -0.56 1.88 -1.51
C PRO A 200 -0.53 1.36 -0.07
N GLY A 201 -0.06 2.19 0.87
CA GLY A 201 0.12 1.81 2.27
C GLY A 201 1.41 1.05 2.61
N ALA A 202 2.33 0.84 1.65
CA ALA A 202 3.67 0.38 1.95
C ALA A 202 4.35 1.41 2.87
N ASN A 203 4.98 0.93 3.95
CA ASN A 203 5.72 1.80 4.86
C ASN A 203 6.91 2.42 4.09
N PRO A 204 6.92 3.75 3.87
CA PRO A 204 7.99 4.40 3.14
C PRO A 204 9.25 4.60 4.00
N LEU A 205 9.17 4.38 5.31
CA LEU A 205 10.32 4.47 6.21
C LEU A 205 11.32 3.36 5.91
N LEU A 206 12.60 3.72 5.86
CA LEU A 206 13.69 2.77 5.83
C LEU A 206 14.05 2.37 7.26
N ASN A 207 14.41 1.11 7.51
CA ASN A 207 14.74 0.63 8.86
C ASN A 207 13.71 1.03 9.97
N PRO A 208 12.39 0.80 9.78
CA PRO A 208 11.38 1.23 10.76
C PRO A 208 11.43 0.44 12.08
N GLY A 209 12.08 -0.73 12.09
CA GLY A 209 12.28 -1.56 13.28
C GLY A 209 13.62 -1.35 13.99
N PHE A 210 14.50 -0.52 13.45
CA PHE A 210 15.85 -0.23 14.00
C PHE A 210 16.81 -1.42 14.07
N ASP A 211 16.51 -2.55 13.42
CA ASP A 211 17.37 -3.74 13.42
C ASP A 211 18.42 -3.74 12.29
N ASP A 212 18.28 -2.88 11.27
CA ASP A 212 19.22 -2.87 10.14
C ASP A 212 20.65 -2.59 10.60
N GLY A 213 21.61 -3.29 9.98
CA GLY A 213 23.02 -3.16 10.36
C GLY A 213 23.34 -3.66 11.77
N GLY A 214 22.47 -4.49 12.37
CA GLY A 214 22.67 -5.03 13.71
C GLY A 214 22.34 -4.03 14.81
N GLY A 215 21.28 -3.24 14.64
CA GLY A 215 20.89 -2.22 15.61
C GLY A 215 21.39 -0.83 15.29
N SER A 216 21.55 -0.48 14.01
CA SER A 216 21.98 0.86 13.61
C SER A 216 20.78 1.78 13.39
N LEU A 217 21.00 3.09 13.52
CA LEU A 217 20.07 4.12 13.06
C LEU A 217 20.33 4.49 11.58
N ALA A 218 20.74 3.52 10.77
CA ALA A 218 20.90 3.73 9.34
C ALA A 218 19.59 4.28 8.74
N SER A 219 19.73 5.28 7.86
CA SER A 219 18.63 6.03 7.23
C SER A 219 17.83 6.96 8.15
N TRP A 220 18.14 7.04 9.44
CA TRP A 220 17.54 7.99 10.37
C TRP A 220 18.49 9.15 10.67
N SER A 221 17.99 10.37 10.58
CA SER A 221 18.67 11.56 11.09
C SER A 221 18.32 11.75 12.56
N THR A 222 19.32 11.90 13.42
CA THR A 222 19.13 12.02 14.87
C THR A 222 19.52 13.38 15.41
N PHE A 223 18.88 13.82 16.48
CA PHE A 223 19.28 14.98 17.26
C PHE A 223 19.16 14.68 18.77
N GLY A 224 19.93 15.42 19.57
CA GLY A 224 20.04 15.17 21.00
C GLY A 224 20.59 13.77 21.30
N ASN A 225 19.97 13.08 22.25
CA ASN A 225 20.38 11.76 22.74
C ASN A 225 19.40 10.68 22.25
N ALA A 226 19.59 10.20 21.02
CA ALA A 226 18.77 9.19 20.37
C ALA A 226 19.66 8.04 19.86
N TYR A 227 19.34 6.80 20.23
CA TYR A 227 20.17 5.62 19.95
C TYR A 227 19.31 4.40 19.64
N ALA A 228 19.74 3.57 18.70
CA ALA A 228 19.21 2.21 18.59
C ALA A 228 19.87 1.34 19.66
N VAL A 229 19.06 0.62 20.43
CA VAL A 229 19.54 -0.24 21.52
C VAL A 229 18.81 -1.57 21.52
N ASN A 230 19.55 -2.63 21.84
CA ASN A 230 18.96 -3.92 22.19
C ASN A 230 18.69 -3.92 23.70
N ASP A 231 17.58 -3.31 24.10
CA ASP A 231 17.21 -3.20 25.50
C ASP A 231 16.35 -4.39 25.92
N THR A 232 16.81 -5.10 26.96
CA THR A 232 16.07 -6.23 27.51
C THR A 232 15.03 -5.80 28.54
N SER A 233 15.09 -4.57 29.06
CA SER A 233 14.08 -4.03 29.98
C SER A 233 12.83 -3.52 29.24
N THR A 234 13.00 -3.02 28.02
CA THR A 234 11.91 -2.53 27.17
C THR A 234 11.87 -3.36 25.87
N PRO A 235 11.03 -4.42 25.80
CA PRO A 235 11.03 -5.30 24.65
C PRO A 235 10.63 -4.56 23.38
N ALA A 236 11.40 -4.76 22.31
CA ALA A 236 11.00 -4.36 20.98
C ALA A 236 9.67 -5.04 20.61
N LEU A 237 8.75 -4.30 19.98
CA LEU A 237 7.50 -4.90 19.50
C LEU A 237 7.79 -6.02 18.49
N THR A 238 8.74 -5.75 17.60
CA THR A 238 9.25 -6.68 16.60
C THR A 238 10.77 -6.56 16.56
N GLY A 239 11.47 -7.67 16.30
CA GLY A 239 12.92 -7.66 16.21
C GLY A 239 13.60 -7.59 17.57
N THR A 240 14.77 -6.97 17.62
CA THR A 240 15.63 -6.95 18.83
C THR A 240 16.09 -5.57 19.26
N HIS A 241 15.84 -4.54 18.45
CA HIS A 241 16.26 -3.17 18.75
C HIS A 241 15.08 -2.20 18.85
N VAL A 242 15.28 -1.13 19.59
CA VAL A 242 14.35 0.00 19.71
C VAL A 242 15.11 1.32 19.59
N LEU A 243 14.44 2.37 19.14
CA LEU A 243 14.93 3.73 19.32
C LEU A 243 14.72 4.16 20.78
N LYS A 244 15.82 4.27 21.54
CA LYS A 244 15.82 4.84 22.88
C LYS A 244 16.20 6.32 22.83
N MET A 245 15.40 7.14 23.48
CA MET A 245 15.63 8.58 23.64
C MET A 245 15.72 8.91 25.13
N PHE A 246 16.70 9.72 25.51
CA PHE A 246 16.84 10.19 26.89
C PHE A 246 17.11 11.69 26.95
N GLY A 247 17.00 12.29 28.15
CA GLY A 247 17.22 13.71 28.35
C GLY A 247 18.63 14.16 27.97
N THR A 248 18.78 15.44 27.61
CA THR A 248 20.07 16.04 27.22
C THR A 248 20.95 16.43 28.41
N PHE A 249 20.43 16.31 29.64
CA PHE A 249 21.10 16.63 30.90
C PHE A 249 21.68 18.05 31.01
N THR A 250 21.12 19.01 30.26
CA THR A 250 21.61 20.41 30.23
C THR A 250 20.96 21.31 31.29
N GLY A 251 19.99 20.82 32.06
CA GLY A 251 19.24 21.60 33.06
C GLY A 251 18.29 22.65 32.48
N SER A 252 18.16 22.73 31.15
CA SER A 252 17.22 23.58 30.40
C SER A 252 16.32 22.72 29.51
N PHE A 253 15.39 23.34 28.76
CA PHE A 253 14.62 22.63 27.75
C PHE A 253 15.56 21.89 26.78
N GLY A 254 15.32 20.59 26.61
CA GLY A 254 16.14 19.70 25.80
C GLY A 254 15.25 18.79 24.97
N VAL A 255 15.69 18.50 23.74
CA VAL A 255 14.96 17.64 22.81
C VAL A 255 15.90 16.58 22.27
N SER A 256 15.41 15.35 22.23
CA SER A 256 16.04 14.21 21.61
C SER A 256 15.06 13.60 20.62
N GLY A 257 15.54 13.09 19.50
CA GLY A 257 14.66 12.49 18.50
C GLY A 257 15.38 11.97 17.27
N ALA A 258 14.58 11.36 16.41
CA ALA A 258 15.00 10.91 15.09
C ALA A 258 13.91 11.22 14.07
N PHE A 259 14.32 11.43 12.82
CA PHE A 259 13.41 11.69 11.70
C PHE A 259 13.96 11.10 10.39
N GLN A 260 13.08 10.96 9.40
CA GLN A 260 13.44 10.71 8.01
C GLN A 260 12.74 11.73 7.12
N ASP A 261 13.47 12.22 6.13
CA ASP A 261 12.89 13.02 5.06
C ASP A 261 12.44 12.09 3.94
N LEU A 262 11.17 12.22 3.55
CA LEU A 262 10.56 11.41 2.51
C LEU A 262 9.95 12.32 1.44
N ASN A 263 10.07 11.91 0.18
CA ASN A 263 9.46 12.66 -0.93
C ASN A 263 7.94 12.57 -0.85
N ALA A 264 7.29 13.72 -0.71
CA ALA A 264 5.84 13.84 -0.78
C ALA A 264 5.41 14.55 -2.09
N SER A 265 4.26 14.16 -2.63
CA SER A 265 3.62 14.79 -3.78
C SER A 265 2.30 15.44 -3.36
N ALA A 266 1.91 16.51 -4.06
CA ALA A 266 0.64 17.17 -3.79
C ALA A 266 -0.54 16.20 -3.95
N GLY A 267 -1.44 16.20 -2.97
CA GLY A 267 -2.61 15.31 -2.94
C GLY A 267 -2.34 13.91 -2.38
N GLN A 268 -1.11 13.59 -1.96
CA GLN A 268 -0.84 12.37 -1.21
C GLN A 268 -1.38 12.47 0.22
N GLU A 269 -1.91 11.36 0.72
CA GLU A 269 -2.27 11.17 2.11
C GLU A 269 -1.15 10.44 2.84
N TRP A 270 -0.82 10.93 4.03
CA TRP A 270 0.22 10.35 4.88
C TRP A 270 -0.38 10.04 6.24
N THR A 271 -0.10 8.84 6.74
CA THR A 271 -0.40 8.44 8.12
C THR A 271 0.89 8.05 8.79
N ILE A 272 1.07 8.48 10.04
CA ILE A 272 2.16 8.05 10.90
C ILE A 272 1.58 7.29 12.09
N ASP A 273 2.23 6.19 12.43
CA ASP A 273 1.94 5.39 13.62
C ASP A 273 3.29 4.92 14.20
N CYS A 274 3.36 4.78 15.53
CA CYS A 274 4.49 4.17 16.20
C CYS A 274 4.06 3.53 17.51
N PHE A 275 4.75 2.46 17.88
CA PHE A 275 4.69 1.91 19.21
C PHE A 275 5.72 2.63 20.08
N SER A 276 5.26 3.15 21.22
CA SER A 276 6.11 3.80 22.20
C SER A 276 5.90 3.19 23.57
N ALA A 277 6.98 3.12 24.35
CA ALA A 277 6.97 2.69 25.73
C ALA A 277 7.84 3.66 26.54
N HIS A 278 7.52 3.81 27.82
CA HIS A 278 8.38 4.48 28.78
C HIS A 278 8.76 3.45 29.86
N ASP A 279 10.04 3.40 30.21
CA ASP A 279 10.52 2.58 31.32
C ASP A 279 10.36 3.40 32.61
N ALA A 280 9.51 2.93 33.52
CA ALA A 280 9.25 3.62 34.78
C ALA A 280 10.48 3.61 35.70
N ASP A 281 11.34 2.58 35.60
CA ASP A 281 12.55 2.44 36.41
C ASP A 281 13.70 3.34 35.90
N ASP A 282 13.59 3.85 34.67
CA ASP A 282 14.52 4.79 34.02
C ASP A 282 13.79 6.08 33.59
N SER A 283 12.98 6.62 34.50
CA SER A 283 12.16 7.80 34.24
C SER A 283 13.02 9.06 34.04
N ILE A 284 12.73 9.82 32.98
CA ILE A 284 13.31 11.16 32.81
C ILE A 284 12.80 12.09 33.92
N THR A 285 13.72 12.65 34.71
CA THR A 285 13.39 13.57 35.80
C THR A 285 12.73 14.84 35.27
N GLY A 286 11.59 15.24 35.85
CA GLY A 286 10.86 16.45 35.48
C GLY A 286 9.35 16.20 35.45
N SER A 287 8.56 17.25 35.61
CA SER A 287 7.09 17.17 35.63
C SER A 287 6.42 17.58 34.30
N MET A 288 7.22 17.99 33.31
CA MET A 288 6.74 18.54 32.02
C MET A 288 7.36 17.82 30.82
N ASN A 289 7.67 16.54 30.95
CA ASN A 289 8.18 15.72 29.85
C ASN A 289 7.02 15.34 28.92
N SER A 290 7.26 15.39 27.60
CA SER A 290 6.28 14.99 26.60
C SER A 290 6.97 14.28 25.43
N ILE A 291 6.24 13.39 24.76
CA ILE A 291 6.64 12.78 23.50
C ILE A 291 5.78 13.37 22.39
N VAL A 292 6.41 13.68 21.25
CA VAL A 292 5.73 14.26 20.10
C VAL A 292 6.04 13.40 18.88
N MET A 293 4.99 12.86 18.26
CA MET A 293 5.03 12.27 16.93
C MET A 293 4.49 13.30 15.95
N LYS A 294 5.19 13.53 14.83
CA LYS A 294 4.90 14.64 13.92
C LYS A 294 5.26 14.29 12.48
N ILE A 295 4.39 14.71 11.55
CA ILE A 295 4.69 14.83 10.13
C ILE A 295 4.83 16.32 9.83
N GLU A 296 5.90 16.71 9.15
CA GLU A 296 6.11 18.09 8.68
C GLU A 296 6.16 18.10 7.15
N PHE A 297 5.51 19.09 6.54
CA PHE A 297 5.56 19.31 5.10
C PHE A 297 6.29 20.63 4.84
N TYR A 298 7.25 20.58 3.93
CA TYR A 298 7.96 21.76 3.45
C TYR A 298 7.43 22.12 2.06
N ASP A 299 7.19 23.41 1.82
CA ASP A 299 6.91 23.88 0.47
C ASP A 299 8.19 23.72 -0.36
N GLY A 300 8.09 23.10 -1.55
CA GLY A 300 9.20 22.98 -2.49
C GLY A 300 9.66 24.34 -3.07
N GLY A 301 8.94 25.42 -2.75
CA GLY A 301 9.31 26.79 -3.08
C GLY A 301 10.46 27.34 -2.23
N ALA A 302 11.67 27.25 -2.81
CA ALA A 302 12.94 27.85 -2.37
C ALA A 302 13.66 27.15 -1.20
N GLY A 303 14.90 26.75 -1.49
CA GLY A 303 15.77 26.01 -0.59
C GLY A 303 16.11 26.74 0.71
N LEU A 304 16.65 25.94 1.65
CA LEU A 304 17.43 26.42 2.78
C LEU A 304 18.71 27.13 2.31
#